data_AF-B0KKC7-F1
#
_entry.id   AF-B0KKC7-F1
#
_cell.length_a   1.000
_cell.length_b   1.000
_cell.length_c   1.000
_cell.angle_alpha   90.00
_cell.angle_beta   90.00
_cell.angle_gamma   90.00
#
_symmetry.space_group_name_H-M   'P 1'
#
loop_
_entity.id
_entity.type
_entity.pdbx_description
1 polymer ?
#
loop_
_entity_poly.entity_id
_entity_poly.type
_entity_poly.pdbx_seq_one_letter_code
_entity_poly.pdbx_strand_id
1 'polypeptide(L)'
;MPHSQAAYLDFSPEQSRAIAFASQTLADSGGPEAKGAAIQARILADQIQKSLTDEQRSLLQRFGEGRLSTLMYRHMPYADEPIPENLPDITALAQNPRCTYLASRNQLLLELARHRNFAFDIDNEGKQVRLVGNFKGGGRIPRVGEHPRLEVETSSHAGLCLGPHTEAPYNCSTVSSDGHSPAPSALILTARWNPANDPTHVFPLQEIIERLSSLGALALTSKSFDFTRSECLLTEKAKQVKQFQCFSSSLTVASLYASTVTASV
;
A
#
# COMPACT_ATOMS: atom_id res chain seq x y z
N MET A 1 25.00 -7.36 -14.29
CA MET A 1 24.76 -7.48 -12.83
C MET A 1 23.26 -7.43 -12.63
N PRO A 2 22.61 -8.42 -11.99
CA PRO A 2 21.20 -8.27 -11.65
C PRO A 2 21.09 -7.12 -10.65
N HIS A 3 20.52 -5.99 -11.07
CA HIS A 3 20.21 -4.92 -10.13
C HIS A 3 19.04 -5.40 -9.28
N SER A 4 19.26 -5.56 -7.98
CA SER A 4 18.18 -5.89 -7.03
C SER A 4 17.01 -4.92 -7.23
N GLN A 5 15.82 -5.45 -7.55
CA GLN A 5 14.61 -4.64 -7.74
C GLN A 5 14.00 -4.18 -6.41
N ALA A 6 14.52 -4.69 -5.29
CA ALA A 6 14.28 -4.21 -3.95
C ALA A 6 15.49 -3.45 -3.40
N ALA A 7 15.26 -2.34 -2.70
CA ALA A 7 16.29 -1.58 -2.00
C ALA A 7 15.84 -1.16 -0.61
N TYR A 8 16.81 -0.94 0.28
CA TYR A 8 16.60 -0.36 1.60
C TYR A 8 17.03 1.10 1.59
N LEU A 9 16.20 1.97 2.15
CA LEU A 9 16.56 3.37 2.40
C LEU A 9 16.76 3.54 3.90
N ASP A 10 18.02 3.68 4.29
CA ASP A 10 18.46 3.83 5.67
C ASP A 10 18.54 5.30 6.04
N PHE A 11 17.73 5.73 7.01
CA PHE A 11 17.79 7.09 7.53
C PHE A 11 18.78 7.20 8.70
N SER A 12 19.47 8.35 8.78
CA SER A 12 20.25 8.70 9.96
C SER A 12 19.33 8.97 11.16
N PRO A 13 19.84 8.92 12.41
CA PRO A 13 19.04 9.27 13.59
C PRO A 13 18.40 10.66 13.54
N GLU A 14 19.06 11.64 12.93
CA GLU A 14 18.54 13.01 12.71
C GLU A 14 17.39 13.00 11.71
N GLN A 15 17.56 12.31 10.58
CA GLN A 15 16.53 12.17 9.55
C GLN A 15 15.30 11.44 10.10
N SER A 16 15.49 10.35 10.83
CA SER A 16 14.39 9.61 11.49
C SER A 16 13.62 10.47 12.49
N ARG A 17 14.32 11.32 13.26
CA ARG A 17 13.67 12.29 14.17
C ARG A 17 12.88 13.35 13.41
N ALA A 18 13.44 13.89 12.33
CA ALA A 18 12.77 14.87 11.47
C ALA A 18 11.50 14.27 10.82
N ILE A 19 11.59 13.05 10.32
CA ILE A 19 10.45 12.32 9.73
C ILE A 19 9.37 12.08 10.78
N ALA A 20 9.73 11.67 12.00
CA ALA A 20 8.75 11.45 13.06
C ALA A 20 8.06 12.75 13.49
N PHE A 21 8.80 13.84 13.63
CA PHE A 21 8.24 15.16 13.94
C PHE A 21 7.29 15.64 12.84
N ALA A 22 7.69 15.54 11.57
CA ALA A 22 6.86 15.90 10.44
C ALA A 22 5.59 15.02 10.35
N SER A 23 5.72 13.72 10.59
CA SER A 23 4.59 12.78 10.61
C SER A 23 3.59 13.11 11.72
N GLN A 24 4.08 13.48 12.90
CA GLN A 24 3.23 13.92 14.01
C GLN A 24 2.52 15.24 13.68
N THR A 25 3.24 16.21 13.13
CA THR A 25 2.68 17.51 12.71
C THR A 25 1.51 17.31 11.72
N LEU A 26 1.67 16.40 10.76
CA LEU A 26 0.60 16.04 9.81
C LEU A 26 -0.57 15.33 10.51
N ALA A 27 -0.28 14.41 11.43
CA ALA A 27 -1.30 13.70 12.19
C ALA A 27 -2.15 14.64 13.07
N ASP A 28 -1.51 15.58 13.76
CA ASP A 28 -2.17 16.60 14.59
C ASP A 28 -3.06 17.53 13.75
N SER A 29 -2.74 17.69 12.47
CA SER A 29 -3.53 18.46 11.49
C SER A 29 -4.70 17.65 10.90
N GLY A 30 -4.93 16.41 11.36
CA GLY A 30 -6.01 15.53 10.91
C GLY A 30 -5.58 14.44 9.91
N GLY A 31 -4.29 14.33 9.61
CA GLY A 31 -3.73 13.28 8.75
C GLY A 31 -4.13 13.38 7.27
N PRO A 32 -3.95 12.30 6.48
CA PRO A 32 -4.11 12.35 5.03
C PRO A 32 -5.50 12.79 4.53
N GLU A 33 -6.54 12.56 5.33
CA GLU A 33 -7.92 12.95 4.99
C GLU A 33 -8.18 14.46 5.18
N ALA A 34 -7.31 15.18 5.90
CA ALA A 34 -7.51 16.59 6.18
C ALA A 34 -7.23 17.47 4.95
N LYS A 35 -8.06 18.50 4.77
CA LYS A 35 -7.87 19.50 3.70
C LYS A 35 -6.51 20.18 3.85
N GLY A 36 -5.69 20.11 2.81
CA GLY A 36 -4.36 20.73 2.79
C GLY A 36 -3.21 19.83 3.29
N ALA A 37 -3.51 18.64 3.85
CA ALA A 37 -2.51 17.71 4.35
C ALA A 37 -1.48 17.33 3.28
N ALA A 38 -1.91 17.10 2.03
CA ALA A 38 -1.00 16.79 0.92
C ALA A 38 -0.01 17.92 0.62
N ILE A 39 -0.44 19.19 0.68
CA ILE A 39 0.44 20.34 0.46
C ILE A 39 1.45 20.44 1.60
N GLN A 40 1.01 20.27 2.83
CA GLN A 40 1.87 20.30 4.00
C GLN A 40 2.89 19.15 3.99
N ALA A 41 2.46 17.94 3.60
CA ALA A 41 3.33 16.77 3.49
C ALA A 41 4.44 17.01 2.45
N ARG A 42 4.11 17.62 1.32
CA ARG A 42 5.09 18.01 0.30
C ARG A 42 6.12 18.99 0.83
N ILE A 43 5.69 20.05 1.51
CA ILE A 43 6.59 21.06 2.08
C ILE A 43 7.55 20.42 3.08
N LEU A 44 7.04 19.54 3.96
CA LEU A 44 7.84 18.81 4.94
C LEU A 44 8.81 17.83 4.26
N ALA A 45 8.36 17.12 3.22
CA ALA A 45 9.21 16.24 2.42
C ALA A 45 10.35 17.00 1.74
N ASP A 46 10.08 18.17 1.14
CA ASP A 46 11.09 19.03 0.53
C ASP A 46 12.14 19.51 1.55
N GLN A 47 11.74 19.74 2.80
CA GLN A 47 12.66 20.09 3.89
C GLN A 47 13.55 18.89 4.27
N ILE A 48 12.96 17.71 4.44
CA ILE A 48 13.71 16.48 4.77
C ILE A 48 14.66 16.11 3.63
N GLN A 49 14.26 16.29 2.37
CA GLN A 49 15.06 15.96 1.19
C GLN A 49 16.41 16.69 1.15
N LYS A 50 16.49 17.89 1.74
CA LYS A 50 17.74 18.67 1.85
C LYS A 50 18.78 18.00 2.75
N SER A 51 18.33 17.17 3.70
CA SER A 51 19.22 16.44 4.62
C SER A 51 19.66 15.07 4.09
N LEU A 52 19.11 14.61 2.95
CA LEU A 52 19.44 13.30 2.38
C LEU A 52 20.83 13.30 1.75
N THR A 53 21.49 12.14 1.79
CA THR A 53 22.72 11.88 1.05
C THR A 53 22.42 11.69 -0.44
N ASP A 54 23.46 11.75 -1.29
CA ASP A 54 23.30 11.49 -2.73
C ASP A 54 22.84 10.05 -3.01
N GLU A 55 23.28 9.10 -2.20
CA GLU A 55 22.84 7.70 -2.29
C GLU A 55 21.35 7.56 -1.97
N GLN A 56 20.88 8.15 -0.88
CA GLN A 56 19.46 8.14 -0.52
C GLN A 56 18.59 8.80 -1.60
N ARG A 57 19.04 9.93 -2.15
CA ARG A 57 18.37 10.61 -3.27
C ARG A 57 18.32 9.74 -4.52
N SER A 58 19.41 9.06 -4.86
CA SER A 58 19.50 8.13 -5.98
C SER A 58 18.52 6.95 -5.83
N LEU A 59 18.37 6.40 -4.62
CA LEU A 59 17.39 5.34 -4.34
C LEU A 59 15.94 5.81 -4.54
N LEU A 60 15.59 7.00 -4.01
CA LEU A 60 14.27 7.59 -4.22
C LEU A 60 13.98 7.86 -5.70
N GLN A 61 14.96 8.39 -6.43
CA GLN A 61 14.83 8.63 -7.87
C GLN A 61 14.62 7.32 -8.63
N ARG A 62 15.42 6.29 -8.37
CA ARG A 62 15.27 4.98 -9.02
C ARG A 62 13.91 4.36 -8.75
N PHE A 63 13.37 4.51 -7.54
CA PHE A 63 12.01 4.05 -7.22
C PHE A 63 10.94 4.85 -7.97
N GLY A 64 11.02 6.19 -7.96
CA GLY A 64 10.08 7.05 -8.70
C GLY A 64 10.11 6.87 -10.22
N GLU A 65 11.26 6.46 -10.78
CA GLU A 65 11.43 6.13 -12.20
C GLU A 65 10.99 4.69 -12.56
N GLY A 66 10.50 3.91 -11.59
CA GLY A 66 10.10 2.51 -11.80
C GLY A 66 11.26 1.53 -12.02
N ARG A 67 12.50 1.93 -11.71
CA ARG A 67 13.71 1.07 -11.77
C ARG A 67 13.92 0.22 -10.52
N LEU A 68 13.09 0.43 -9.50
CA LEU A 68 12.97 -0.42 -8.32
C LEU A 68 11.49 -0.80 -8.19
N SER A 69 11.21 -2.09 -8.04
CA SER A 69 9.86 -2.58 -7.73
C SER A 69 9.49 -2.33 -6.26
N THR A 70 10.48 -2.20 -5.38
CA THR A 70 10.25 -2.11 -3.93
C THR A 70 11.31 -1.24 -3.25
N LEU A 71 10.85 -0.34 -2.37
CA LEU A 71 11.69 0.47 -1.50
C LEU A 71 11.26 0.27 -0.04
N MET A 72 12.19 -0.14 0.82
CA MET A 72 11.94 -0.40 2.24
C MET A 72 12.62 0.68 3.09
N TYR A 73 11.82 1.51 3.76
CA TYR A 73 12.33 2.53 4.68
C TYR A 73 12.71 1.91 6.03
N ARG A 74 13.97 2.07 6.45
CA ARG A 74 14.48 1.53 7.73
C ARG A 74 14.78 2.62 8.74
N HIS A 75 14.99 2.21 9.99
CA HIS A 75 15.29 3.09 11.13
C HIS A 75 14.18 4.12 11.44
N MET A 76 12.93 3.83 11.06
CA MET A 76 11.78 4.59 11.51
C MET A 76 11.55 4.39 13.02
N PRO A 77 11.16 5.43 13.76
CA PRO A 77 10.76 5.26 15.16
C PRO A 77 9.61 4.26 15.28
N TYR A 78 9.88 3.21 16.04
CA TYR A 78 8.92 2.19 16.44
C TYR A 78 8.26 2.65 17.74
N ALA A 79 6.94 2.51 17.85
CA ALA A 79 6.30 2.65 19.15
C ALA A 79 6.23 1.26 19.75
N ASP A 80 6.71 1.14 20.99
CA ASP A 80 6.60 -0.08 21.77
C ASP A 80 5.14 -0.25 22.23
N GLU A 81 4.29 -0.64 21.28
CA GLU A 81 2.87 -0.88 21.52
C GLU A 81 2.65 -2.38 21.73
N PRO A 82 1.97 -2.77 22.83
CA PRO A 82 1.59 -4.16 23.02
C PRO A 82 0.65 -4.61 21.91
N ILE A 83 0.82 -5.87 21.49
CA ILE A 83 -0.11 -6.51 20.55
C ILE A 83 -1.42 -6.75 21.31
N PRO A 84 -2.57 -6.28 20.81
CA PRO A 84 -3.83 -6.48 21.49
C PRO A 84 -4.23 -7.96 21.45
N GLU A 85 -4.87 -8.44 22.51
CA GLU A 85 -5.37 -9.81 22.59
C GLU A 85 -6.39 -10.11 21.47
N ASN A 86 -7.21 -9.10 21.12
CA ASN A 86 -8.17 -9.15 20.03
C ASN A 86 -7.98 -7.97 19.10
N LEU A 87 -8.10 -8.18 17.78
CA LEU A 87 -8.07 -7.11 16.79
C LEU A 87 -9.24 -6.14 17.04
N PRO A 88 -8.99 -4.85 17.36
CA PRO A 88 -10.05 -3.89 17.59
C PRO A 88 -10.89 -3.65 16.34
N ASP A 89 -12.09 -3.08 16.52
CA ASP A 89 -12.97 -2.74 15.40
C ASP A 89 -12.30 -1.73 14.43
N ILE A 90 -12.62 -1.85 13.14
CA ILE A 90 -12.04 -1.00 12.09
C ILE A 90 -12.36 0.48 12.31
N THR A 91 -13.55 0.80 12.84
CA THR A 91 -13.96 2.19 13.15
C THR A 91 -13.13 2.76 14.30
N ALA A 92 -12.91 1.95 15.35
CA ALA A 92 -12.08 2.34 16.47
C ALA A 92 -10.61 2.54 16.06
N LEU A 93 -10.10 1.69 15.16
CA LEU A 93 -8.76 1.85 14.61
C LEU A 93 -8.64 3.05 13.68
N ALA A 94 -9.67 3.37 12.89
CA ALA A 94 -9.67 4.52 12.00
C ALA A 94 -9.61 5.86 12.78
N GLN A 95 -10.16 5.89 13.99
CA GLN A 95 -10.11 7.05 14.90
C GLN A 95 -8.88 7.03 15.81
N ASN A 96 -8.07 5.98 15.77
CA ASN A 96 -6.92 5.85 16.66
C ASN A 96 -5.79 6.80 16.23
N PRO A 97 -5.29 7.67 17.13
CA PRO A 97 -4.22 8.64 16.80
C PRO A 97 -2.97 7.98 16.21
N ARG A 98 -2.67 6.74 16.61
CA ARG A 98 -1.55 5.99 16.07
C ARG A 98 -1.76 5.62 14.60
N CYS A 99 -2.96 5.19 14.22
CA CYS A 99 -3.27 4.90 12.83
C CYS A 99 -3.15 6.17 11.98
N THR A 100 -3.65 7.30 12.49
CA THR A 100 -3.48 8.61 11.85
C THR A 100 -2.01 8.97 11.70
N TYR A 101 -1.19 8.79 12.74
CA TYR A 101 0.26 9.00 12.68
C TYR A 101 0.94 8.14 11.61
N LEU A 102 0.65 6.84 11.56
CA LEU A 102 1.25 5.92 10.58
C LEU A 102 0.82 6.28 9.15
N ALA A 103 -0.44 6.67 8.97
CA ALA A 103 -0.95 7.13 7.69
C ALA A 103 -0.30 8.45 7.24
N SER A 104 -0.14 9.41 8.15
CA SER A 104 0.61 10.65 7.90
C SER A 104 2.06 10.39 7.53
N ARG A 105 2.72 9.44 8.22
CA ARG A 105 4.08 9.02 7.88
C ARG A 105 4.14 8.44 6.48
N ASN A 106 3.19 7.58 6.11
CA ASN A 106 3.11 7.03 4.76
C ASN A 106 2.94 8.13 3.70
N GLN A 107 2.06 9.12 3.93
CA GLN A 107 1.89 10.25 3.02
C GLN A 107 3.20 11.04 2.84
N LEU A 108 3.91 11.31 3.93
CA LEU A 108 5.21 11.98 3.89
C LEU A 108 6.27 11.18 3.12
N LEU A 109 6.35 9.86 3.34
CA LEU A 109 7.31 8.98 2.66
C LEU A 109 7.01 8.86 1.15
N LEU A 110 5.73 8.86 0.77
CA LEU A 110 5.33 8.93 -0.64
C LEU A 110 5.76 10.24 -1.30
N GLU A 111 5.57 11.39 -0.63
CA GLU A 111 6.00 12.69 -1.17
C GLU A 111 7.54 12.78 -1.28
N LEU A 112 8.31 12.12 -0.39
CA LEU A 112 9.77 11.99 -0.54
C LEU A 112 10.17 11.25 -1.82
N ALA A 113 9.37 10.26 -2.24
CA ALA A 113 9.52 9.55 -3.50
C ALA A 113 8.85 10.27 -4.69
N ARG A 114 8.35 11.51 -4.49
CA ARG A 114 7.60 12.30 -5.50
C ARG A 114 6.33 11.60 -6.00
N HIS A 115 5.76 10.72 -5.19
CA HIS A 115 4.43 10.18 -5.42
C HIS A 115 3.37 10.99 -4.68
N ARG A 116 2.25 11.22 -5.34
CA ARG A 116 1.09 11.88 -4.76
C ARG A 116 0.06 10.85 -4.38
N ASN A 117 -0.43 10.89 -3.15
CA ASN A 117 -1.49 10.00 -2.72
C ASN A 117 -2.85 10.35 -3.36
N PHE A 118 -3.70 9.35 -3.54
CA PHE A 118 -5.08 9.52 -3.99
C PHE A 118 -5.94 8.35 -3.51
N ALA A 119 -7.27 8.49 -3.67
CA ALA A 119 -8.23 7.41 -3.45
C ALA A 119 -9.14 7.28 -4.68
N PHE A 120 -9.65 6.08 -4.90
CA PHE A 120 -10.78 5.89 -5.81
C PHE A 120 -12.06 6.23 -5.05
N ASP A 121 -12.94 7.03 -5.63
CA ASP A 121 -14.28 7.32 -5.11
C ASP A 121 -15.12 6.05 -4.92
N ILE A 122 -14.93 5.07 -5.81
CA ILE A 122 -15.59 3.76 -5.83
C ILE A 122 -15.00 2.71 -4.88
N ASP A 123 -13.86 2.99 -4.23
CA ASP A 123 -13.21 2.06 -3.29
C ASP A 123 -13.04 2.74 -1.92
N ASN A 124 -13.10 1.95 -0.84
CA ASN A 124 -12.87 2.44 0.52
C ASN A 124 -13.64 3.73 0.88
N GLU A 125 -14.83 3.93 0.32
CA GLU A 125 -15.67 5.14 0.49
C GLU A 125 -14.94 6.45 0.13
N GLY A 126 -14.00 6.39 -0.83
CA GLY A 126 -13.20 7.56 -1.22
C GLY A 126 -12.13 7.98 -0.21
N LYS A 127 -11.92 7.22 0.87
CA LYS A 127 -10.88 7.49 1.87
C LYS A 127 -9.50 7.12 1.32
N GLN A 128 -8.54 8.00 1.55
CA GLN A 128 -7.15 7.78 1.18
C GLN A 128 -6.53 6.66 2.02
N VAL A 129 -6.85 6.63 3.31
CA VAL A 129 -6.30 5.64 4.24
C VAL A 129 -7.18 4.39 4.26
N ARG A 130 -6.58 3.24 3.94
CA ARG A 130 -7.21 1.93 4.10
C ARG A 130 -6.51 1.15 5.21
N LEU A 131 -7.31 0.57 6.11
CA LEU A 131 -6.83 -0.32 7.16
C LEU A 131 -6.96 -1.76 6.69
N VAL A 132 -5.84 -2.45 6.52
CA VAL A 132 -5.80 -3.86 6.13
C VAL A 132 -5.69 -4.70 7.40
N GLY A 133 -6.46 -5.78 7.51
CA GLY A 133 -6.38 -6.73 8.61
C GLY A 133 -7.58 -7.67 8.69
N ASN A 134 -7.52 -8.71 9.53
CA ASN A 134 -8.58 -9.74 9.58
C ASN A 134 -9.86 -9.24 10.28
N PHE A 135 -10.58 -8.30 9.66
CA PHE A 135 -11.84 -7.74 10.14
C PHE A 135 -13.09 -8.52 9.71
N LYS A 136 -12.99 -9.46 8.78
CA LYS A 136 -14.11 -10.26 8.23
C LYS A 136 -14.04 -11.74 8.55
N GLY A 137 -13.00 -12.21 9.24
CA GLY A 137 -12.83 -13.63 9.57
C GLY A 137 -12.25 -14.45 8.42
N GLY A 138 -12.39 -15.77 8.47
CA GLY A 138 -11.84 -16.72 7.49
C GLY A 138 -10.37 -17.04 7.68
N GLY A 139 -9.76 -16.56 8.76
CA GLY A 139 -8.41 -16.95 9.14
C GLY A 139 -8.38 -18.33 9.82
N ARG A 140 -7.18 -18.88 10.01
CA ARG A 140 -6.97 -20.16 10.72
C ARG A 140 -7.55 -20.17 12.14
N ILE A 141 -7.55 -19.01 12.80
CA ILE A 141 -8.16 -18.79 14.12
C ILE A 141 -9.46 -18.00 13.88
N PRO A 142 -10.64 -18.59 14.19
CA PRO A 142 -11.91 -17.90 14.06
C PRO A 142 -12.00 -16.69 15.00
N ARG A 143 -12.67 -15.63 14.56
CA ARG A 143 -12.99 -14.49 15.44
C ARG A 143 -14.06 -14.88 16.45
N VAL A 144 -14.14 -14.13 17.55
CA VAL A 144 -15.23 -14.28 18.51
C VAL A 144 -16.56 -14.03 17.80
N GLY A 145 -17.45 -15.04 17.81
CA GLY A 145 -18.74 -14.98 17.11
C GLY A 145 -18.70 -15.37 15.63
N GLU A 146 -17.56 -15.78 15.08
CA GLU A 146 -17.46 -16.26 13.70
C GLU A 146 -18.13 -17.64 13.54
N HIS A 147 -19.18 -17.69 12.71
CA HIS A 147 -19.89 -18.94 12.43
C HIS A 147 -19.20 -19.72 11.30
N PRO A 148 -18.91 -21.03 11.44
CA PRO A 148 -18.18 -21.84 10.44
C PRO A 148 -18.83 -21.98 9.06
N ARG A 149 -20.02 -21.42 8.86
CA ARG A 149 -20.82 -21.51 7.64
C ARG A 149 -21.06 -20.16 6.96
N LEU A 150 -20.53 -19.07 7.53
CA LEU A 150 -20.58 -17.76 6.88
C LEU A 150 -19.65 -17.78 5.68
N GLU A 151 -20.17 -17.36 4.54
CA GLU A 151 -19.34 -17.11 3.36
C GLU A 151 -18.43 -15.93 3.67
N VAL A 152 -17.11 -16.15 3.57
CA VAL A 152 -16.11 -15.13 3.85
C VAL A 152 -15.70 -14.48 2.53
N GLU A 153 -15.91 -13.18 2.41
CA GLU A 153 -15.51 -12.42 1.23
C GLU A 153 -13.99 -12.42 1.05
N THR A 154 -13.50 -12.74 -0.16
CA THR A 154 -12.07 -12.58 -0.50
C THR A 154 -11.73 -11.10 -0.59
N SER A 155 -11.05 -10.57 0.43
CA SER A 155 -10.71 -9.15 0.54
C SER A 155 -9.49 -8.92 1.42
N SER A 156 -8.92 -7.72 1.38
CA SER A 156 -7.91 -7.23 2.33
C SER A 156 -8.37 -7.25 3.81
N HIS A 157 -9.66 -7.51 4.04
CA HIS A 157 -10.26 -7.54 5.37
C HIS A 157 -10.51 -8.97 5.87
N ALA A 158 -10.28 -10.00 5.05
CA ALA A 158 -10.40 -11.39 5.47
C ALA A 158 -9.05 -11.92 5.96
N GLY A 159 -9.09 -12.91 6.86
CA GLY A 159 -7.95 -13.73 7.26
C GLY A 159 -7.61 -14.82 6.24
N LEU A 160 -8.33 -14.84 5.11
CA LEU A 160 -8.02 -15.63 3.93
C LEU A 160 -6.79 -15.06 3.26
N CYS A 161 -6.11 -15.88 2.49
CA CYS A 161 -5.04 -15.36 1.68
C CYS A 161 -5.52 -14.74 0.37
N LEU A 162 -4.71 -13.85 -0.18
CA LEU A 162 -4.82 -13.32 -1.53
C LEU A 162 -3.66 -13.84 -2.41
N GLY A 163 -3.95 -14.25 -3.64
CA GLY A 163 -2.90 -14.59 -4.60
C GLY A 163 -2.14 -13.33 -5.04
N PRO A 164 -0.95 -13.44 -5.66
CA PRO A 164 -0.28 -12.28 -6.24
C PRO A 164 -1.19 -11.55 -7.23
N HIS A 165 -1.29 -10.24 -7.10
CA HIS A 165 -2.11 -9.40 -7.96
C HIS A 165 -1.51 -8.00 -8.05
N THR A 166 -1.83 -7.30 -9.15
CA THR A 166 -1.65 -5.85 -9.22
C THR A 166 -2.83 -5.19 -8.50
N GLU A 167 -2.53 -4.20 -7.68
CA GLU A 167 -3.53 -3.48 -6.92
C GLU A 167 -4.43 -2.65 -7.84
N ALA A 168 -5.74 -2.81 -7.72
CA ALA A 168 -6.77 -2.08 -8.47
C ALA A 168 -6.52 -1.97 -9.99
N PRO A 169 -6.60 -3.08 -10.77
CA PRO A 169 -6.49 -3.05 -12.23
C PRO A 169 -7.71 -2.40 -12.92
N TYR A 170 -8.59 -1.75 -12.16
CA TYR A 170 -9.90 -1.27 -12.60
C TYR A 170 -9.82 -0.31 -13.79
N ASN A 171 -8.74 0.46 -13.86
CA ASN A 171 -8.35 1.22 -15.04
C ASN A 171 -6.89 0.95 -15.30
N CYS A 172 -6.55 0.08 -16.26
CA CYS A 172 -5.21 -0.04 -16.83
C CYS A 172 -4.82 1.22 -17.64
N SER A 173 -5.21 2.40 -17.16
CA SER A 173 -4.80 3.68 -17.70
C SER A 173 -3.77 4.29 -16.77
N THR A 174 -2.67 4.72 -17.35
CA THR A 174 -1.65 5.55 -16.69
C THR A 174 -2.06 7.03 -16.64
N VAL A 175 -3.18 7.38 -17.28
CA VAL A 175 -3.69 8.75 -17.41
C VAL A 175 -5.11 8.84 -16.87
N SER A 176 -5.44 9.92 -16.15
CA SER A 176 -6.83 10.19 -15.79
C SER A 176 -7.61 10.61 -17.04
N SER A 177 -8.73 9.95 -17.31
CA SER A 177 -9.65 10.31 -18.40
C SER A 177 -11.09 10.20 -17.89
N ASP A 178 -11.97 11.07 -18.40
CA ASP A 178 -13.42 11.03 -18.14
C ASP A 178 -13.80 11.03 -16.64
N GLY A 179 -13.01 11.70 -15.80
CA GLY A 179 -13.25 11.77 -14.36
C GLY A 179 -12.80 10.53 -13.58
N HIS A 180 -12.11 9.57 -14.23
CA HIS A 180 -11.59 8.38 -13.59
C HIS A 180 -10.11 8.51 -13.22
N SER A 181 -9.76 7.99 -12.04
CA SER A 181 -8.38 7.93 -11.57
C SER A 181 -7.57 6.86 -12.33
N PRO A 182 -6.26 7.09 -12.56
CA PRO A 182 -5.36 6.09 -13.15
C PRO A 182 -5.14 4.91 -12.18
N ALA A 183 -4.57 3.82 -12.68
CA ALA A 183 -4.04 2.76 -11.81
C ALA A 183 -3.00 3.35 -10.83
N PRO A 184 -2.95 2.84 -9.58
CA PRO A 184 -1.91 3.27 -8.66
C PRO A 184 -0.54 2.86 -9.20
N SER A 185 0.41 3.81 -9.22
CA SER A 185 1.79 3.51 -9.61
C SER A 185 2.62 2.98 -8.46
N ALA A 186 2.18 3.22 -7.21
CA ALA A 186 2.81 2.70 -6.01
C ALA A 186 1.76 2.43 -4.91
N LEU A 187 2.08 1.44 -4.08
CA LEU A 187 1.36 1.10 -2.85
C LEU A 187 2.36 1.19 -1.70
N ILE A 188 2.00 1.92 -0.63
CA ILE A 188 2.79 1.95 0.60
C ILE A 188 2.06 1.21 1.71
N LEU A 189 2.79 0.36 2.42
CA LEU A 189 2.30 -0.48 3.52
C LEU A 189 3.15 -0.20 4.76
N THR A 190 2.49 0.13 5.87
CA THR A 190 3.12 0.21 7.19
C THR A 190 2.39 -0.69 8.17
N ALA A 191 3.08 -1.69 8.70
CA ALA A 191 2.54 -2.55 9.75
C ALA A 191 2.48 -1.81 11.09
N ARG A 192 1.32 -1.85 11.75
CA ARG A 192 1.18 -1.51 13.16
C ARG A 192 1.47 -2.72 14.05
N TRP A 193 0.91 -3.87 13.67
CA TRP A 193 1.13 -5.16 14.34
C TRP A 193 1.35 -6.25 13.30
N ASN A 194 2.28 -7.17 13.58
CA ASN A 194 2.53 -8.40 12.82
C ASN A 194 2.90 -9.57 13.77
N PRO A 195 2.00 -10.03 14.65
CA PRO A 195 2.28 -11.07 15.64
C PRO A 195 2.72 -12.40 15.03
N ALA A 196 2.24 -12.73 13.83
CA ALA A 196 2.59 -13.96 13.13
C ALA A 196 3.94 -13.88 12.41
N ASN A 197 4.55 -12.69 12.34
CA ASN A 197 5.72 -12.42 11.50
C ASN A 197 5.49 -12.85 10.04
N ASP A 198 4.27 -12.63 9.55
CA ASP A 198 3.88 -12.99 8.19
C ASP A 198 4.61 -12.05 7.21
N PRO A 199 5.32 -12.58 6.19
CA PRO A 199 5.99 -11.75 5.20
C PRO A 199 4.99 -11.06 4.25
N THR A 200 5.43 -10.02 3.53
CA THR A 200 4.75 -9.57 2.30
C THR A 200 5.57 -10.03 1.11
N HIS A 201 5.00 -10.82 0.21
CA HIS A 201 5.68 -11.26 -1.01
C HIS A 201 5.44 -10.27 -2.14
N VAL A 202 6.54 -9.80 -2.75
CA VAL A 202 6.51 -8.96 -3.97
C VAL A 202 7.19 -9.73 -5.09
N PHE A 203 6.54 -9.76 -6.26
CA PHE A 203 7.01 -10.49 -7.44
C PHE A 203 7.30 -9.49 -8.56
N PRO A 204 8.57 -9.07 -8.75
CA PRO A 204 8.92 -8.10 -9.76
C PRO A 204 8.74 -8.68 -11.17
N LEU A 205 8.00 -7.98 -12.03
CA LEU A 205 7.59 -8.53 -13.32
C LEU A 205 8.73 -8.59 -14.33
N GLN A 206 9.73 -7.70 -14.25
CA GLN A 206 10.82 -7.64 -15.22
C GLN A 206 11.61 -8.96 -15.30
N GLU A 207 12.01 -9.54 -14.15
CA GLU A 207 12.72 -10.82 -14.13
C GLU A 207 11.85 -11.98 -14.63
N ILE A 208 10.53 -11.89 -14.44
CA ILE A 208 9.59 -12.89 -14.94
C ILE A 208 9.50 -12.79 -16.47
N ILE A 209 9.32 -11.57 -17.01
CA ILE A 209 9.22 -11.33 -18.46
C ILE A 209 10.51 -11.76 -19.17
N GLU A 210 11.68 -11.45 -18.61
CA GLU A 210 12.98 -11.83 -19.19
C GLU A 210 13.17 -13.36 -19.29
N ARG A 211 12.41 -14.14 -18.52
CA ARG A 211 12.42 -15.60 -18.54
C ARG A 211 11.33 -16.22 -19.42
N LEU A 212 10.39 -15.42 -19.93
CA LEU A 212 9.37 -15.90 -20.86
C LEU A 212 9.95 -16.11 -22.24
N SER A 213 9.39 -17.05 -23.00
CA SER A 213 9.68 -17.15 -24.43
C SER A 213 9.18 -15.89 -25.15
N SER A 214 9.77 -15.55 -26.30
CA SER A 214 9.34 -14.39 -27.09
C SER A 214 7.85 -14.46 -27.45
N LEU A 215 7.33 -15.66 -27.70
CA LEU A 215 5.89 -15.87 -27.95
C LEU A 215 5.05 -15.64 -26.70
N GLY A 216 5.50 -16.09 -25.52
CA GLY A 216 4.82 -15.85 -24.26
C GLY A 216 4.79 -14.36 -23.89
N ALA A 217 5.91 -13.66 -24.05
CA ALA A 217 6.00 -12.22 -23.85
C ALA A 217 5.09 -11.45 -24.83
N LEU A 218 5.06 -11.85 -26.12
CA LEU A 218 4.16 -11.25 -27.11
C LEU A 218 2.70 -11.51 -26.78
N ALA A 219 2.36 -12.72 -26.34
CA ALA A 219 0.98 -13.06 -25.96
C ALA A 219 0.46 -12.15 -24.84
N LEU A 220 1.30 -11.79 -23.86
CA LEU A 220 0.95 -10.85 -22.78
C LEU A 220 0.62 -9.43 -23.28
N THR A 221 1.03 -9.05 -24.48
CA THR A 221 0.67 -7.76 -25.11
C THR A 221 -0.63 -7.81 -25.91
N SER A 222 -1.20 -9.00 -26.10
CA SER A 222 -2.44 -9.17 -26.86
C SER A 222 -3.66 -8.80 -26.01
N LYS A 223 -4.76 -8.42 -26.67
CA LYS A 223 -6.06 -8.17 -26.02
C LYS A 223 -6.82 -9.48 -25.69
N SER A 224 -6.11 -10.48 -25.18
CA SER A 224 -6.65 -11.83 -24.93
C SER A 224 -6.95 -12.09 -23.44
N PHE A 225 -6.80 -11.08 -22.59
CA PHE A 225 -7.00 -11.19 -21.14
C PHE A 225 -8.15 -10.30 -20.70
N ASP A 226 -9.16 -10.92 -20.10
CA ASP A 226 -10.26 -10.23 -19.44
C ASP A 226 -9.97 -10.15 -17.94
N PHE A 227 -9.91 -8.93 -17.41
CA PHE A 227 -9.73 -8.69 -15.98
C PHE A 227 -11.08 -8.39 -15.35
N THR A 228 -11.47 -9.18 -14.34
CA THR A 228 -12.71 -8.98 -13.58
C THR A 228 -12.44 -8.30 -12.24
N ARG A 229 -13.43 -7.57 -11.72
CA ARG A 229 -13.36 -6.86 -10.43
C ARG A 229 -13.21 -7.85 -9.28
N SER A 230 -12.38 -7.55 -8.26
CA SER A 230 -12.38 -8.30 -7.01
C SER A 230 -13.73 -8.19 -6.31
N GLU A 231 -14.23 -9.31 -5.76
CA GLU A 231 -15.62 -9.53 -5.31
C GLU A 231 -16.15 -8.60 -4.20
N CYS A 232 -15.34 -7.71 -3.62
CA CYS A 232 -15.76 -6.80 -2.55
C CYS A 232 -16.92 -5.84 -2.92
N LEU A 233 -17.37 -5.80 -4.18
CA LEU A 233 -18.31 -4.81 -4.70
C LEU A 233 -19.38 -5.41 -5.65
N LEU A 234 -19.53 -6.74 -5.73
CA LEU A 234 -20.50 -7.37 -6.61
C LEU A 234 -21.81 -7.69 -5.86
N THR A 235 -22.88 -6.93 -6.14
CA THR A 235 -24.27 -7.34 -5.88
C THR A 235 -24.84 -8.23 -6.99
N GLU A 236 -24.09 -8.53 -8.05
CA GLU A 236 -24.54 -9.40 -9.14
C GLU A 236 -23.55 -10.54 -9.40
N LYS A 237 -24.10 -11.76 -9.43
CA LYS A 237 -23.40 -13.03 -9.64
C LYS A 237 -22.58 -13.02 -10.93
N ALA A 238 -21.26 -12.91 -10.82
CA ALA A 238 -20.31 -13.28 -11.87
C ALA A 238 -19.51 -14.51 -11.44
N LYS A 239 -19.23 -15.39 -12.40
CA LYS A 239 -18.64 -16.73 -12.19
C LYS A 239 -17.24 -16.67 -11.60
N GLN A 240 -17.04 -17.50 -10.57
CA GLN A 240 -15.80 -17.76 -9.85
C GLN A 240 -14.60 -18.06 -10.78
N VAL A 241 -13.50 -17.33 -10.57
CA VAL A 241 -12.16 -17.82 -10.89
C VAL A 241 -11.43 -18.07 -9.57
N LYS A 242 -11.13 -19.34 -9.31
CA LYS A 242 -10.43 -19.78 -8.10
C LYS A 242 -9.01 -19.21 -8.08
N GLN A 243 -8.78 -18.24 -7.20
CA GLN A 243 -7.44 -17.80 -6.85
C GLN A 243 -6.93 -18.71 -5.72
N PHE A 244 -5.77 -19.33 -5.89
CA PHE A 244 -5.10 -20.13 -4.87
C PHE A 244 -4.23 -19.20 -3.99
N GLN A 245 -4.29 -19.41 -2.67
CA GLN A 245 -4.15 -18.34 -1.68
C GLN A 245 -3.45 -18.90 -0.38
N CYS A 246 -2.25 -18.40 0.04
CA CYS A 246 -1.61 -18.59 1.38
C CYS A 246 -1.09 -17.33 2.20
N PHE A 247 -1.69 -17.01 3.36
CA PHE A 247 -1.37 -16.04 4.46
C PHE A 247 -2.44 -16.15 5.55
N SER A 248 -2.07 -16.04 6.85
CA SER A 248 -2.98 -16.31 7.97
C SER A 248 -2.87 -15.29 9.11
N SER A 249 -4.01 -14.74 9.52
CA SER A 249 -4.28 -14.08 10.81
C SER A 249 -3.31 -12.98 11.29
N SER A 250 -3.83 -11.74 11.26
CA SER A 250 -3.54 -10.64 12.21
C SER A 250 -2.51 -9.57 11.83
N LEU A 251 -2.41 -9.17 10.55
CA LEU A 251 -1.65 -7.98 10.18
C LEU A 251 -2.57 -6.75 10.17
N THR A 252 -2.29 -5.69 10.94
CA THR A 252 -2.95 -4.38 10.77
C THR A 252 -2.01 -3.44 10.04
N VAL A 253 -2.36 -3.04 8.82
CA VAL A 253 -1.56 -2.13 7.98
C VAL A 253 -2.35 -0.87 7.66
N ALA A 254 -1.72 0.29 7.77
CA ALA A 254 -2.21 1.48 7.08
C ALA A 254 -1.64 1.47 5.65
N SER A 255 -2.53 1.44 4.66
CA SER A 255 -2.17 1.51 3.25
C SER A 255 -2.67 2.80 2.59
N LEU A 256 -1.86 3.36 1.71
CA LEU A 256 -2.21 4.49 0.84
C LEU A 256 -1.87 4.11 -0.60
N TYR A 257 -2.77 4.46 -1.53
CA TYR A 257 -2.46 4.42 -2.96
C TYR A 257 -1.74 5.70 -3.36
N ALA A 258 -0.82 5.58 -4.31
CA ALA A 258 -0.09 6.71 -4.84
C ALA A 258 0.02 6.68 -6.37
N SER A 259 0.06 7.87 -6.97
CA SER A 259 0.29 8.13 -8.38
C SER A 259 1.60 8.89 -8.56
N THR A 260 2.23 8.75 -9.72
CA THR A 260 3.47 9.47 -10.03
C THR A 260 3.14 10.82 -10.64
N VAL A 261 3.84 11.88 -10.21
CA VAL A 261 3.71 13.19 -10.84
C VAL A 261 4.62 13.23 -12.06
N THR A 262 4.08 13.01 -13.26
CA THR A 262 4.75 13.43 -14.50
C THR A 262 4.38 14.87 -14.76
N ALA A 263 5.25 15.81 -14.38
CA ALA A 263 5.14 17.18 -14.86
C ALA A 263 5.40 17.16 -16.37
N SER A 264 4.33 17.25 -17.16
CA SER A 264 4.45 17.73 -18.54
C SER A 264 4.58 19.25 -18.43
N VAL A 265 5.75 19.77 -18.81
CA VAL A 265 5.98 21.22 -18.98
C VAL A 265 5.20 21.70 -20.20
#